data_AF-A0A957NYB3-F1
#
_entry.id   AF-A0A957NYB3-F1
#
_cell.length_a   1.000
_cell.length_b   1.000
_cell.length_c   1.000
_cell.angle_alpha   90.00
_cell.angle_beta   90.00
_cell.angle_gamma   90.00
#
_symmetry.space_group_name_H-M   'P 1'
#
loop_
_entity.id
_entity.type
_entity.pdbx_description
1 polymer ?
#
loop_
_entity_poly.entity_id
_entity_poly.type
_entity_poly.pdbx_seq_one_letter_code
_entity_poly.pdbx_strand_id
1 'polypeptide(L)'
;MLNEQQIALYQRNGFVNGGPVLDDETVEVLRAEVLRVIDERERTDIAQPVLCRDLNNNPASPIWQIVNIYEASPAFKELVTDSAIARMAAQLTDSNELRIWHDQIQYKPQAQGGRLHWHQDSPAWATLQPKNAQITAWV
;
A
#
# COMPACT_ATOMS: atom_id res chain seq x y z
N MET A 1 4.88 14.70 10.92
CA MET A 1 5.79 13.95 11.82
C MET A 1 5.01 13.51 13.04
N LEU A 2 5.24 12.28 13.51
CA LEU A 2 4.51 11.72 14.65
C LEU A 2 4.97 12.35 15.97
N ASN A 3 4.02 12.56 16.87
CA ASN A 3 4.31 13.01 18.24
C ASN A 3 4.60 11.83 19.18
N GLU A 4 5.10 12.13 20.38
CA GLU A 4 5.47 11.11 21.39
C GLU A 4 4.29 10.21 21.78
N GLN A 5 3.08 10.76 21.84
CA GLN A 5 1.88 10.00 22.16
C GLN A 5 1.55 8.98 21.05
N GLN A 6 1.66 9.38 19.78
CA GLN A 6 1.46 8.48 18.63
C GLN A 6 2.50 7.36 18.61
N ILE A 7 3.77 7.69 18.88
CA ILE A 7 4.85 6.70 18.98
C ILE A 7 4.55 5.71 20.12
N ALA A 8 4.18 6.19 21.30
CA ALA A 8 3.83 5.34 22.44
C ALA A 8 2.61 4.44 22.16
N LEU A 9 1.60 4.95 21.43
CA LEU A 9 0.45 4.16 21.01
C LEU A 9 0.85 3.04 20.05
N TYR A 10 1.72 3.32 19.09
CA TYR A 10 2.24 2.31 18.18
C TYR A 10 2.98 1.21 18.93
N GLN A 11 3.90 1.56 19.84
CA GLN A 11 4.66 0.58 20.62
C GLN A 11 3.76 -0.29 21.50
N ARG A 12 2.68 0.27 22.05
CA ARG A 12 1.72 -0.47 22.89
C ARG A 12 0.77 -1.35 22.07
N ASN A 13 0.26 -0.86 20.94
CA ASN A 13 -0.87 -1.48 20.23
C ASN A 13 -0.44 -2.21 18.94
N GLY A 14 0.76 -1.96 18.42
CA GLY A 14 1.23 -2.46 17.12
C GLY A 14 0.71 -1.67 15.91
N PHE A 15 -0.03 -0.58 16.12
CA PHE A 15 -0.50 0.32 15.05
C PHE A 15 -0.79 1.73 15.58
N VAL A 16 -0.80 2.70 14.67
CA VAL A 16 -1.21 4.09 14.97
C VAL A 16 -1.81 4.75 13.73
N ASN A 17 -2.77 5.65 13.93
CA ASN A 17 -3.21 6.56 12.87
C ASN A 17 -2.23 7.74 12.77
N GLY A 18 -1.56 7.85 11.62
CA GLY A 18 -0.57 8.90 11.34
C GLY A 18 -1.18 10.28 11.04
N GLY A 19 -2.48 10.35 10.77
CA GLY A 19 -3.14 11.55 10.29
C GLY A 19 -3.06 11.71 8.76
N PRO A 20 -3.58 12.82 8.22
CA PRO A 20 -3.52 13.10 6.78
C PRO A 20 -2.07 13.33 6.34
N VAL A 21 -1.69 12.69 5.24
CA VAL A 21 -0.34 12.80 4.63
C VAL A 21 -0.38 13.23 3.17
N LEU A 22 -1.54 13.10 2.51
CA LEU A 22 -1.80 13.54 1.15
C LEU A 22 -2.88 14.62 1.16
N ASP A 23 -2.82 15.51 0.18
CA ASP A 23 -3.92 16.42 -0.13
C ASP A 23 -4.95 15.74 -1.05
N ASP A 24 -6.13 16.36 -1.15
CA ASP A 24 -7.26 15.83 -1.91
C ASP A 24 -6.92 15.69 -3.41
N GLU A 25 -6.11 16.61 -3.97
CA GLU A 25 -5.71 16.56 -5.38
C GLU A 25 -4.84 15.33 -5.67
N THR A 26 -3.85 15.06 -4.81
CA THR A 26 -2.99 13.87 -4.90
C THR A 26 -3.83 12.60 -4.78
N VAL A 27 -4.80 12.59 -3.86
CA VAL A 27 -5.73 11.45 -3.71
C VAL A 27 -6.51 11.20 -5.00
N GLU A 28 -7.05 12.23 -5.64
CA GLU A 28 -7.80 12.06 -6.90
C GLU A 28 -6.91 11.56 -8.05
N VAL A 29 -5.65 12.02 -8.14
CA VAL A 29 -4.67 11.49 -9.10
C VAL A 29 -4.43 9.99 -8.87
N LEU A 30 -4.18 9.58 -7.62
CA LEU A 30 -3.94 8.17 -7.29
C LEU A 30 -5.16 7.31 -7.61
N ARG A 31 -6.38 7.78 -7.32
CA ARG A 31 -7.63 7.08 -7.66
C ARG A 31 -7.77 6.87 -9.17
N ALA A 32 -7.51 7.92 -9.96
CA ALA A 32 -7.55 7.82 -11.42
C ALA A 32 -6.51 6.83 -11.96
N GLU A 33 -5.30 6.83 -11.38
CA GLU A 33 -4.23 5.91 -11.77
C GLU A 33 -4.57 4.44 -11.46
N VAL A 34 -5.26 4.14 -10.35
CA VAL A 34 -5.76 2.78 -10.09
C VAL A 34 -6.69 2.31 -11.20
N LEU A 35 -7.66 3.16 -11.59
CA LEU A 35 -8.62 2.80 -12.63
C LEU A 35 -7.95 2.65 -13.99
N ARG A 36 -7.04 3.56 -14.35
CA ARG A 36 -6.25 3.46 -15.57
C ARG A 36 -5.50 2.14 -15.64
N VAL A 37 -4.78 1.76 -14.58
CA VAL A 37 -4.02 0.49 -14.55
C VAL A 37 -4.93 -0.73 -14.70
N ILE A 38 -6.12 -0.71 -14.10
CA ILE A 38 -7.11 -1.79 -14.25
C ILE A 38 -7.62 -1.88 -15.69
N ASP A 39 -7.97 -0.75 -16.30
CA ASP A 39 -8.54 -0.67 -17.65
C ASP A 39 -7.50 -1.04 -18.72
N GLU A 40 -6.24 -0.66 -18.51
CA GLU A 40 -5.13 -0.86 -19.45
C GLU A 40 -4.31 -2.13 -19.18
N ARG A 41 -4.71 -2.98 -18.23
CA ARG A 41 -3.91 -4.14 -17.75
C ARG A 41 -3.47 -5.14 -18.83
N GLU A 42 -4.20 -5.23 -19.95
CA GLU A 42 -3.91 -6.15 -21.06
C GLU A 42 -2.92 -5.55 -22.08
N ARG A 43 -2.56 -4.27 -21.94
CA ARG A 43 -1.62 -3.60 -22.83
C ARG A 43 -0.19 -4.08 -22.57
N THR A 44 0.52 -4.41 -23.64
CA THR A 44 1.92 -4.85 -23.58
C THR A 44 2.92 -3.78 -24.03
N ASP A 45 2.44 -2.61 -24.44
CA ASP A 45 3.22 -1.50 -25.00
C ASP A 45 3.51 -0.39 -23.98
N ILE A 46 3.05 -0.56 -22.74
CA ILE A 46 3.28 0.34 -21.61
C ILE A 46 3.83 -0.42 -20.41
N ALA A 47 4.39 0.29 -19.44
CA ALA A 47 4.80 -0.32 -18.18
C ALA A 47 3.56 -0.84 -17.41
N GLN A 48 3.70 -2.05 -16.86
CA GLN A 48 2.64 -2.74 -16.12
C GLN A 48 3.13 -3.06 -14.71
N PRO A 49 2.21 -3.19 -13.73
CA PRO A 49 2.56 -3.69 -12.41
C PRO A 49 3.04 -5.14 -12.51
N VAL A 50 3.70 -5.62 -11.45
CA VAL A 50 4.10 -7.03 -11.35
C VAL A 50 2.89 -7.97 -11.41
N LEU A 51 1.74 -7.53 -10.90
CA LEU A 51 0.49 -8.26 -10.95
C LEU A 51 -0.69 -7.28 -11.06
N CYS A 52 -1.67 -7.59 -11.91
CA CYS A 52 -3.01 -6.99 -11.89
C CYS A 52 -4.06 -8.06 -12.24
N ARG A 53 -4.88 -8.47 -11.26
CA ARG A 53 -5.88 -9.54 -11.46
C ARG A 53 -7.18 -9.30 -10.69
N ASP A 54 -8.28 -9.81 -11.23
CA ASP A 54 -9.54 -9.93 -10.49
C ASP A 54 -9.51 -11.18 -9.60
N LEU A 55 -9.61 -10.99 -8.29
CA LEU A 55 -9.65 -12.05 -7.28
C LEU A 55 -10.97 -12.80 -7.24
N ASN A 56 -12.07 -12.17 -7.69
CA ASN A 56 -13.40 -12.79 -7.66
C ASN A 56 -13.72 -13.58 -8.92
N ASN A 57 -12.96 -13.38 -10.01
CA ASN A 57 -13.27 -13.92 -11.35
C ASN A 57 -14.75 -13.73 -11.73
N ASN A 58 -15.35 -12.63 -11.26
CA ASN A 58 -16.75 -12.32 -11.45
C ASN A 58 -16.84 -10.90 -11.99
N PRO A 59 -17.06 -10.74 -13.31
CA PRO A 59 -17.14 -9.43 -13.95
C PRO A 59 -18.19 -8.49 -13.35
N ALA A 60 -19.24 -9.03 -12.70
CA ALA A 60 -20.27 -8.23 -12.04
C ALA A 60 -19.85 -7.71 -10.65
N SER A 61 -18.80 -8.30 -10.05
CA SER A 61 -18.32 -7.93 -8.73
C SER A 61 -16.79 -8.07 -8.61
N PRO A 62 -16.00 -7.37 -9.43
CA PRO A 62 -14.55 -7.60 -9.45
C PRO A 62 -13.89 -7.07 -8.18
N ILE A 63 -12.86 -7.77 -7.70
CA ILE A 63 -11.96 -7.28 -6.65
C ILE A 63 -10.55 -7.33 -7.20
N TRP A 64 -9.96 -6.17 -7.44
CA TRP A 64 -8.66 -6.11 -8.09
C TRP A 64 -7.54 -6.17 -7.07
N GLN A 65 -6.60 -7.09 -7.29
CA GLN A 65 -5.30 -7.08 -6.64
C GLN A 65 -4.27 -6.54 -7.62
N ILE A 66 -3.57 -5.49 -7.22
CA ILE A 66 -2.45 -4.92 -7.96
C ILE A 66 -1.20 -4.97 -7.07
N VAL A 67 -0.09 -5.48 -7.58
CA VAL A 67 1.19 -5.56 -6.85
C VAL A 67 2.25 -4.78 -7.60
N ASN A 68 2.97 -3.91 -6.89
CA ASN A 68 3.96 -2.98 -7.44
C ASN A 68 3.35 -2.03 -8.50
N ILE A 69 2.24 -1.35 -8.17
CA ILE A 69 1.67 -0.35 -9.08
C ILE A 69 2.65 0.81 -9.34
N TYR A 70 3.64 1.04 -8.45
CA TYR A 70 4.69 2.02 -8.69
C TYR A 70 5.48 1.78 -9.99
N GLU A 71 5.48 0.56 -10.53
CA GLU A 71 6.17 0.24 -11.79
C GLU A 71 5.40 0.75 -13.02
N ALA A 72 4.08 0.90 -12.90
CA ALA A 72 3.19 1.36 -13.97
C ALA A 72 2.72 2.81 -13.81
N SER A 73 2.95 3.43 -12.66
CA SER A 73 2.43 4.75 -12.33
C SER A 73 3.48 5.62 -11.62
N PRO A 74 3.93 6.72 -12.24
CA PRO A 74 4.80 7.70 -11.60
C PRO A 74 4.22 8.28 -10.30
N ALA A 75 2.90 8.50 -10.23
CA ALA A 75 2.24 9.01 -9.02
C ALA A 75 2.36 8.02 -7.85
N PHE A 76 2.16 6.72 -8.11
CA PHE A 76 2.40 5.70 -7.07
C PHE A 76 3.88 5.52 -6.75
N LYS A 77 4.78 5.79 -7.71
CA LYS A 77 6.22 5.84 -7.43
C LYS A 77 6.58 6.96 -6.46
N GLU A 78 6.00 8.14 -6.64
CA GLU A 78 6.16 9.24 -5.70
C GLU A 78 5.60 8.86 -4.33
N LEU A 79 4.38 8.31 -4.26
CA LEU A 79 3.74 7.88 -3.00
C LEU A 79 4.59 6.86 -2.23
N VAL A 80 5.05 5.78 -2.88
CA VAL A 80 5.81 4.72 -2.20
C VAL A 80 7.17 5.20 -1.71
N THR A 81 7.66 6.33 -2.25
CA THR A 81 8.89 7.00 -1.81
C THR A 81 8.64 8.31 -1.04
N ASP A 82 7.41 8.57 -0.60
CA ASP A 82 7.06 9.81 0.08
C ASP A 82 7.90 10.00 1.35
N SER A 83 8.53 11.16 1.45
CA SER A 83 9.48 11.45 2.53
C SER A 83 8.80 11.62 3.90
N ALA A 84 7.54 12.05 3.94
CA ALA A 84 6.81 12.20 5.20
C ALA A 84 6.44 10.81 5.74
N ILE A 85 5.91 9.92 4.90
CA ILE A 85 5.60 8.53 5.24
C ILE A 85 6.87 7.79 5.67
N ALA A 86 7.96 7.89 4.90
CA ALA A 86 9.22 7.23 5.22
C ALA A 86 9.79 7.70 6.57
N ARG A 87 9.74 9.01 6.87
CA ARG A 87 10.19 9.54 8.16
C ARG A 87 9.32 9.07 9.32
N MET A 88 8.01 9.00 9.14
CA MET A 88 7.11 8.49 10.18
C MET A 88 7.35 7.00 10.43
N ALA A 89 7.50 6.20 9.37
CA ALA A 89 7.85 4.79 9.51
C ALA A 89 9.18 4.62 10.26
N ALA A 90 10.20 5.43 9.93
CA ALA A 90 11.48 5.43 10.62
C ALA A 90 11.37 5.80 12.11
N GLN A 91 10.52 6.76 12.48
CA GLN A 91 10.23 7.08 13.89
C GLN A 91 9.61 5.89 14.64
N LEU A 92 8.76 5.11 13.97
CA LEU A 92 8.05 3.98 14.58
C LEU A 92 8.93 2.73 14.73
N THR A 93 9.88 2.54 13.82
CA THR A 93 10.76 1.36 13.79
C THR A 93 12.17 1.62 14.33
N ASP A 94 12.47 2.84 14.78
CA ASP A 94 13.81 3.27 15.21
C ASP A 94 14.90 2.91 14.17
N SER A 95 14.57 3.10 12.90
CA SER A 95 15.40 2.66 11.77
C SER A 95 16.07 3.84 11.08
N ASN A 96 17.35 3.69 10.74
CA ASN A 96 18.11 4.68 9.97
C ASN A 96 17.86 4.57 8.46
N GLU A 97 17.42 3.40 7.98
CA GLU A 97 17.16 3.11 6.58
C GLU A 97 15.90 2.24 6.47
N LEU A 98 15.06 2.54 5.49
CA LEU A 98 13.92 1.72 5.10
C LEU A 98 14.05 1.40 3.61
N ARG A 99 13.66 0.18 3.23
CA ARG A 99 13.60 -0.25 1.83
C ARG A 99 12.20 -0.70 1.50
N ILE A 100 11.75 -0.35 0.31
CA ILE A 100 10.47 -0.81 -0.20
C ILE A 100 10.58 -2.29 -0.54
N TRP A 101 9.73 -3.11 0.09
CA TRP A 101 9.56 -4.50 -0.28
C TRP A 101 8.62 -4.61 -1.48
N HIS A 102 7.42 -4.06 -1.35
CA HIS A 102 6.42 -3.95 -2.41
C HIS A 102 5.37 -2.89 -2.03
N ASP A 103 4.59 -2.46 -3.01
CA ASP A 103 3.27 -1.87 -2.77
C ASP A 103 2.17 -2.86 -3.18
N GLN A 104 0.97 -2.69 -2.62
CA GLN A 104 -0.18 -3.48 -3.00
C GLN A 104 -1.48 -2.67 -2.89
N ILE A 105 -2.32 -2.78 -3.92
CA ILE A 105 -3.69 -2.28 -3.93
C ILE A 105 -4.67 -3.45 -3.85
N GLN A 106 -5.69 -3.29 -3.00
CA GLN A 106 -6.94 -4.03 -3.11
C GLN A 106 -8.07 -3.07 -3.46
N TYR A 107 -8.42 -2.98 -4.73
CA TYR A 107 -9.55 -2.15 -5.16
C TYR A 107 -10.85 -2.95 -5.05
N LYS A 108 -11.74 -2.46 -4.19
CA LYS A 108 -13.05 -3.04 -3.88
C LYS A 108 -14.12 -2.02 -4.26
N PRO A 109 -14.87 -2.24 -5.36
CA PRO A 109 -15.95 -1.34 -5.74
C PRO A 109 -16.96 -1.17 -4.61
N GLN A 110 -17.67 -0.05 -4.60
CA GLN A 110 -18.67 0.23 -3.57
C GLN A 110 -19.69 -0.93 -3.46
N ALA A 111 -20.01 -1.32 -2.23
CA ALA A 111 -20.90 -2.44 -1.89
C ALA A 111 -20.42 -3.83 -2.37
N GLN A 112 -19.22 -3.92 -2.95
CA GLN A 112 -18.61 -5.15 -3.42
C GLN A 112 -17.30 -5.37 -2.67
N GLY A 113 -17.27 -6.39 -1.82
CA GLY A 113 -16.08 -6.64 -1.01
C GLY A 113 -16.06 -8.04 -0.44
N GLY A 114 -14.91 -8.70 -0.58
CA GLY A 114 -14.62 -9.94 0.12
C GLY A 114 -14.21 -9.66 1.57
N ARG A 115 -14.53 -10.60 2.46
CA ARG A 115 -14.00 -10.62 3.83
C ARG A 115 -12.50 -10.88 3.78
N LEU A 116 -11.73 -10.03 4.44
CA LEU A 116 -10.33 -10.32 4.76
C LEU A 116 -10.29 -11.03 6.10
N HIS A 117 -9.70 -12.21 6.16
CA HIS A 117 -9.56 -12.95 7.41
C HIS A 117 -8.49 -12.31 8.30
N TRP A 118 -8.57 -12.53 9.62
CA TRP A 118 -7.52 -12.14 10.55
C TRP A 118 -6.19 -12.77 10.16
N HIS A 119 -5.13 -11.96 10.07
CA HIS A 119 -3.78 -12.40 9.74
C HIS A 119 -2.75 -11.39 10.25
N GLN A 120 -1.49 -11.76 10.12
CA GLN A 120 -0.33 -10.88 10.21
C GLN A 120 0.41 -10.96 8.87
N ASP A 121 1.02 -9.86 8.42
CA ASP A 121 1.71 -9.83 7.12
C ASP A 121 3.03 -10.61 7.15
N SER A 122 3.81 -10.45 8.22
CA SER A 122 5.18 -10.99 8.32
C SER A 122 5.32 -12.51 8.05
N PRO A 123 4.38 -13.38 8.48
CA PRO A 123 4.37 -14.80 8.10
C PRO A 123 4.25 -15.08 6.60
N ALA A 124 3.61 -14.21 5.81
CA ALA A 124 3.49 -14.39 4.37
C ALA A 124 4.83 -14.21 3.63
N TRP A 125 5.77 -13.45 4.22
CA TRP A 125 7.04 -13.10 3.61
C TRP A 125 8.20 -13.87 4.24
N ALA A 126 8.30 -15.17 3.96
CA ALA A 126 9.28 -16.07 4.58
C ALA A 126 10.75 -15.56 4.50
N THR A 127 11.11 -14.91 3.39
CA THR A 127 12.46 -14.40 3.12
C THR A 127 12.84 -13.14 3.90
N LEU A 128 11.86 -12.34 4.35
CA LEU A 128 12.14 -11.11 5.08
C LEU A 128 12.50 -11.41 6.54
N GLN A 129 13.69 -10.96 6.95
CA GLN A 129 14.21 -11.15 8.30
C GLN A 129 14.89 -9.87 8.81
N PRO A 130 14.82 -9.59 10.13
CA PRO A 130 14.04 -10.33 11.13
C PRO A 130 12.52 -10.06 10.98
N LYS A 131 11.67 -10.98 11.47
CA LYS A 131 10.21 -10.90 11.30
C LYS A 131 9.53 -9.68 11.92
N ASN A 132 10.21 -8.98 12.83
CA ASN A 132 9.73 -7.78 13.50
C ASN A 132 10.29 -6.46 12.92
N ALA A 133 11.05 -6.50 11.83
CA ALA A 133 11.61 -5.30 11.19
C ALA A 133 10.72 -4.74 10.06
N GLN A 134 9.59 -5.38 9.77
CA GLN A 134 8.67 -4.96 8.72
C GLN A 134 7.63 -3.98 9.27
N ILE A 135 7.23 -3.01 8.46
CA ILE A 135 6.14 -2.07 8.75
C ILE A 135 5.32 -1.82 7.49
N THR A 136 4.01 -1.72 7.65
CA THR A 136 3.07 -1.37 6.58
C THR A 136 2.56 0.04 6.82
N ALA A 137 2.72 0.93 5.82
CA ALA A 137 1.94 2.16 5.74
C ALA A 137 0.70 1.88 4.90
N TRP A 138 -0.48 1.97 5.51
CA TRP A 138 -1.76 1.81 4.81
C TRP A 138 -2.34 3.21 4.57
N VAL A 139 -2.25 3.67 3.33
CA VAL A 139 -2.65 5.02 2.88
C VAL A 139 -4.04 4.96 2.27
#